data_AF-A0A1U8LDU4-F1
#
_entry.id   AF-A0A1U8LDU4-F1
#
_cell.length_a   1.000
_cell.length_b   1.000
_cell.length_c   1.000
_cell.angle_alpha   90.00
_cell.angle_beta   90.00
_cell.angle_gamma   90.00
#
_symmetry.space_group_name_H-M   'P 1'
#
loop_
_entity.id
_entity.type
_entity.pdbx_description
1 polymer ?
#
loop_
_entity_poly.entity_id
_entity_poly.type
_entity_poly.pdbx_seq_one_letter_code
_entity_poly.pdbx_strand_id
1 'polypeptide(L)'
;MFVIVGGLLRDHNGTWIVGFIRYLSNCEVIDSELCGILDGLQITLNSDFRKVIIRTDNLEAVNLIYEGVHEVSNSTLVMRILLLLKLLSHWNLQHIPREDNRITDRIVKLRRDRKPGLRFVDKNYMMSFLNV
;
A
#
# COMPACT_ATOMS: atom_id res chain seq x y z
N MET A 1 3.32 4.96 -20.08
CA MET A 1 3.17 3.58 -19.58
C MET A 1 2.50 3.70 -18.21
N PHE A 2 1.39 3.03 -17.94
CA PHE A 2 0.75 3.15 -16.62
C PHE A 2 1.50 2.32 -15.59
N VAL A 3 1.69 2.87 -14.40
CA VAL A 3 2.19 2.14 -13.23
C VAL A 3 0.97 1.64 -12.45
N ILE A 4 1.00 0.38 -12.01
CA ILE A 4 -0.05 -0.17 -11.15
C ILE A 4 0.57 -0.40 -9.79
N VAL A 5 -0.05 0.19 -8.78
CA VAL A 5 0.31 -0.01 -7.37
C VAL A 5 -0.86 -0.66 -6.67
N GLY A 6 -0.62 -1.30 -5.54
CA GLY A 6 -1.67 -1.95 -4.80
C GLY A 6 -1.21 -2.43 -3.44
N GLY A 7 -2.17 -2.94 -2.68
CA GLY A 7 -1.91 -3.41 -1.35
C GLY A 7 -3.02 -4.33 -0.86
N LEU A 8 -2.76 -4.93 0.29
CA LEU A 8 -3.69 -5.84 0.94
C LEU A 8 -3.78 -5.50 2.42
N LEU A 9 -4.99 -5.17 2.87
CA LEU A 9 -5.31 -5.05 4.27
C LEU A 9 -5.70 -6.42 4.82
N ARG A 10 -5.07 -6.81 5.92
CA ARG A 10 -5.32 -8.07 6.63
C ARG A 10 -5.63 -7.81 8.09
N ASP A 11 -6.40 -8.71 8.70
CA ASP A 11 -6.59 -8.73 10.15
C ASP A 11 -5.37 -9.32 10.87
N HIS A 12 -5.45 -9.38 12.20
CA HIS A 12 -4.40 -9.92 13.06
C HIS A 12 -4.15 -11.43 12.86
N ASN A 13 -5.10 -12.17 12.29
CA ASN A 13 -4.95 -13.59 11.94
C ASN A 13 -4.37 -13.77 10.52
N GLY A 14 -4.06 -12.67 9.82
CA GLY A 14 -3.61 -12.70 8.43
C GLY A 14 -4.76 -12.88 7.43
N THR A 15 -6.02 -12.86 7.88
CA THR A 15 -7.18 -12.95 7.02
C THR A 15 -7.28 -11.70 6.17
N TRP A 16 -7.46 -11.87 4.86
CA TRP A 16 -7.76 -10.77 3.94
C TRP A 16 -9.00 -10.02 4.44
N ILE A 17 -8.92 -8.69 4.60
CA ILE A 17 -10.08 -7.80 4.78
C ILE A 17 -10.43 -7.14 3.44
N VAL A 18 -9.48 -6.44 2.82
CA VAL A 18 -9.67 -5.77 1.52
C VAL A 18 -8.36 -5.71 0.75
N GLY A 19 -8.43 -5.93 -0.57
CA GLY A 19 -7.32 -5.67 -1.48
C GLY A 19 -7.63 -4.42 -2.29
N PHE A 20 -6.61 -3.70 -2.72
CA PHE A 20 -6.79 -2.52 -3.54
C PHE A 20 -5.69 -2.39 -4.58
N ILE A 21 -6.02 -1.71 -5.68
CA ILE A 21 -5.09 -1.35 -6.72
C ILE A 21 -5.36 0.09 -7.17
N ARG A 22 -4.33 0.79 -7.61
CA ARG A 22 -4.43 2.09 -8.23
C ARG A 22 -3.63 2.10 -9.53
N TYR A 23 -4.27 2.58 -10.58
CA TYR A 23 -3.61 2.90 -11.83
C TYR A 23 -3.10 4.35 -11.77
N LEU A 24 -1.78 4.51 -11.82
CA LEU A 24 -1.09 5.79 -11.87
C LEU A 24 -0.63 6.08 -13.31
N SER A 25 -0.70 7.35 -13.70
CA SER A 25 0.06 7.85 -14.87
C SER A 25 1.56 7.72 -14.62
N ASN A 26 2.41 8.00 -15.63
CA ASN A 26 3.87 8.00 -15.48
C ASN A 26 4.28 8.66 -14.14
N CYS A 27 4.86 7.88 -13.23
CA CYS A 27 5.36 8.31 -11.94
C CYS A 27 6.66 7.59 -11.62
N GLU A 28 7.44 8.14 -10.70
CA GLU A 28 8.64 7.50 -10.20
C GLU A 28 8.28 6.31 -9.30
N VAL A 29 9.22 5.38 -9.17
CA VAL A 29 9.03 4.17 -8.34
C VAL A 29 8.71 4.55 -6.90
N ILE A 30 9.43 5.54 -6.35
CA ILE A 30 9.22 6.00 -4.98
C ILE A 30 7.84 6.63 -4.77
N ASP A 31 7.39 7.49 -5.69
CA ASP A 31 6.06 8.10 -5.65
C ASP A 31 4.95 7.06 -5.74
N SER A 32 5.15 6.05 -6.56
CA SER A 32 4.20 4.95 -6.72
C SER A 32 4.02 4.18 -5.41
N GLU A 33 5.12 3.91 -4.70
CA GLU A 33 5.08 3.19 -3.43
C GLU A 33 4.44 4.04 -2.32
N LEU A 34 4.83 5.30 -2.21
CA LEU A 34 4.23 6.24 -1.26
C LEU A 34 2.72 6.40 -1.50
N CYS A 35 2.28 6.40 -2.76
CA CYS A 35 0.85 6.39 -3.08
C CYS A 35 0.14 5.12 -2.59
N GLY A 36 0.76 3.94 -2.75
CA GLY A 36 0.22 2.68 -2.23
C GLY A 36 0.05 2.69 -0.72
N ILE A 37 1.05 3.21 0.01
CA ILE A 37 0.99 3.39 1.47
C ILE A 37 -0.12 4.37 1.86
N LEU A 38 -0.21 5.50 1.17
CA LEU A 38 -1.23 6.51 1.43
C LEU A 38 -2.65 5.93 1.25
N ASP A 39 -2.88 5.19 0.16
CA ASP A 39 -4.16 4.51 -0.09
C ASP A 39 -4.48 3.51 1.02
N GLY A 40 -3.50 2.65 1.38
CA GLY A 40 -3.66 1.66 2.45
C GLY A 40 -4.04 2.30 3.80
N LEU A 41 -3.43 3.43 4.14
CA LEU A 41 -3.76 4.20 5.34
C LEU A 41 -5.17 4.79 5.30
N GLN A 42 -5.57 5.39 4.17
CA GLN A 42 -6.93 5.91 4.00
C GLN A 42 -7.97 4.80 4.15
N ILE A 43 -7.74 3.64 3.52
CA ILE A 43 -8.63 2.48 3.58
C ILE A 43 -8.72 1.96 5.02
N THR A 44 -7.59 1.87 5.71
CA THR A 44 -7.53 1.45 7.12
C THR A 44 -8.35 2.37 8.02
N LEU A 45 -8.15 3.69 7.89
CA LEU A 45 -8.85 4.69 8.70
C LEU A 45 -10.35 4.75 8.40
N ASN A 46 -10.74 4.66 7.12
CA ASN A 46 -12.13 4.64 6.69
C ASN A 46 -12.86 3.35 7.10
N SER A 47 -12.11 2.30 7.44
CA SER A 47 -12.65 1.06 8.00
C SER A 47 -12.62 1.05 9.53
N ASP A 48 -12.44 2.22 10.16
CA ASP A 48 -12.36 2.45 11.61
C ASP A 48 -11.25 1.68 12.35
N PHE A 49 -10.27 1.17 11.63
CA PHE A 49 -9.06 0.62 12.24
C PHE A 49 -8.13 1.77 12.66
N ARG A 50 -7.64 1.68 13.90
CA ARG A 50 -6.71 2.67 14.49
C ARG A 50 -5.34 2.09 14.85
N LYS A 51 -5.14 0.78 14.63
CA LYS A 51 -3.86 0.09 14.81
C LYS A 51 -3.46 -0.61 13.51
N VAL A 52 -2.24 -0.39 13.04
CA VAL A 52 -1.78 -0.97 11.76
C VAL A 52 -0.29 -1.28 11.74
N ILE A 53 0.09 -2.36 11.05
CA ILE A 53 1.47 -2.62 10.66
C ILE A 53 1.54 -2.44 9.15
N ILE A 54 2.32 -1.45 8.71
CA ILE A 54 2.56 -1.13 7.30
C ILE A 54 3.80 -1.90 6.87
N ARG A 55 3.71 -2.60 5.75
CA ARG A 55 4.82 -3.37 5.18
C ARG A 55 5.04 -2.97 3.73
N THR A 56 6.29 -2.73 3.37
CA THR A 56 6.72 -2.36 2.02
C THR A 56 8.08 -2.99 1.75
N ASP A 57 8.34 -3.40 0.51
CA ASP A 57 9.66 -3.86 0.05
C ASP A 57 10.54 -2.72 -0.49
N ASN A 58 10.12 -1.48 -0.30
CA ASN A 58 10.86 -0.30 -0.68
C ASN A 58 11.49 0.36 0.55
N LEU A 59 12.79 0.14 0.74
CA LEU A 59 13.54 0.73 1.85
C LEU A 59 13.60 2.26 1.80
N GLU A 60 13.62 2.85 0.60
CA GLU A 60 13.62 4.30 0.44
C GLU A 60 12.31 4.92 0.96
N ALA A 61 11.17 4.29 0.69
CA ALA A 61 9.88 4.74 1.24
C ALA A 61 9.84 4.69 2.77
N VAL A 62 10.45 3.65 3.37
CA VAL A 62 10.59 3.54 4.82
C VAL A 62 11.41 4.70 5.38
N ASN A 63 12.58 4.95 4.79
CA ASN A 63 13.48 6.02 5.24
C ASN A 63 12.81 7.40 5.13
N LEU A 64 12.21 7.73 3.99
CA LEU A 64 11.56 9.03 3.78
C LEU A 64 10.41 9.29 4.76
N ILE A 65 9.64 8.25 5.12
CA ILE A 65 8.56 8.40 6.10
C ILE A 65 9.15 8.61 7.50
N TYR A 66 10.16 7.84 7.90
CA TYR A 66 10.80 8.01 9.21
C TYR A 66 11.52 9.35 9.34
N GLU A 67 12.26 9.78 8.33
CA GLU A 67 12.85 11.12 8.28
C GLU A 67 11.77 12.20 8.42
N GLY A 68 10.65 12.06 7.71
CA GLY A 68 9.51 12.96 7.80
C GLY A 68 8.83 13.01 9.18
N VAL A 69 8.99 11.99 10.03
CA VAL A 69 8.52 12.03 11.42
C VAL A 69 9.36 13.00 12.25
N HIS A 70 10.65 13.11 11.95
CA HIS A 70 11.61 13.94 12.70
C HIS A 70 11.77 15.34 12.11
N GLU A 71 11.68 15.48 10.79
CA GLU A 71 11.91 16.71 10.04
C GLU A 71 10.79 16.99 9.03
N VAL A 72 10.64 18.24 8.63
CA VAL A 72 9.62 18.61 7.63
C VAL A 72 10.04 18.07 6.26
N SER A 73 9.30 17.09 5.76
CA SER A 73 9.52 16.54 4.42
C SER A 73 9.07 17.51 3.31
N ASN A 74 9.86 17.63 2.25
CA ASN A 74 9.48 18.35 1.03
C ASN A 74 8.51 17.55 0.14
N SER A 75 8.30 16.26 0.43
CA SER A 75 7.37 15.42 -0.33
C SER A 75 5.94 15.60 0.17
N THR A 76 5.05 16.05 -0.73
CA THR A 76 3.63 16.19 -0.43
C THR A 76 2.96 14.86 -0.08
N LEU A 77 3.42 13.74 -0.66
CA LEU A 77 2.94 12.40 -0.33
C LEU A 77 3.34 12.01 1.10
N VAL A 78 4.61 12.23 1.47
CA VAL A 78 5.09 11.96 2.84
C VAL A 78 4.32 12.81 3.85
N MET A 79 4.17 14.11 3.60
CA MET A 79 3.38 14.97 4.50
C MET A 79 1.95 14.45 4.71
N ARG A 80 1.28 14.00 3.64
CA ARG A 80 -0.07 13.42 3.76
C ARG A 80 -0.08 12.10 4.52
N ILE A 81 0.90 11.23 4.29
CA ILE A 81 1.07 9.99 5.06
C ILE A 81 1.21 10.31 6.55
N LEU A 82 2.09 11.23 6.91
CA LEU A 82 2.34 11.64 8.30
C LEU A 82 1.08 12.20 8.98
N LEU A 83 0.27 12.97 8.26
CA LEU A 83 -1.01 13.46 8.78
C LEU A 83 -1.98 12.31 9.11
N LEU A 84 -2.03 11.26 8.28
CA LEU A 84 -2.85 10.08 8.56
C LEU A 84 -2.29 9.23 9.69
N LEU A 85 -0.96 9.12 9.81
CA LEU A 85 -0.32 8.39 10.91
C LEU A 85 -0.66 8.99 12.28
N LYS A 86 -0.84 10.31 12.37
CA LYS A 86 -1.29 11.01 13.59
C LYS A 86 -2.70 10.63 14.04
N LEU A 87 -3.53 10.08 13.14
CA LEU A 87 -4.89 9.63 13.45
C LEU A 87 -4.94 8.19 13.99
N LEU A 88 -3.83 7.46 13.93
CA LEU A 88 -3.72 6.10 14.41
C LEU A 88 -3.30 6.09 15.89
N SER A 89 -3.88 5.19 16.68
CA SER A 89 -3.46 4.97 18.06
C SER A 89 -2.18 4.16 18.17
N HIS A 90 -1.89 3.33 17.15
CA HIS A 90 -0.62 2.62 17.06
C HIS A 90 -0.28 2.33 15.59
N TRP A 91 0.97 2.53 15.21
CA TRP A 91 1.45 2.14 13.90
C TRP A 91 2.89 1.66 13.97
N ASN A 92 3.25 0.77 13.05
CA ASN A 92 4.63 0.36 12.81
C ASN A 92 4.86 0.26 11.30
N LEU A 93 6.01 0.73 10.81
CA LEU A 93 6.40 0.66 9.41
C LEU A 93 7.60 -0.27 9.28
N GLN A 94 7.48 -1.30 8.45
CA GLN A 94 8.49 -2.34 8.32
C GLN A 94 8.89 -2.50 6.86
N HIS A 95 10.20 -2.50 6.61
CA HIS A 95 10.74 -3.02 5.37
C HIS A 95 10.62 -4.55 5.38
N ILE A 96 10.13 -5.12 4.28
CA ILE A 96 10.11 -6.58 4.05
C ILE A 96 10.89 -6.93 2.79
N PRO A 97 11.52 -8.11 2.70
CA PRO A 97 12.08 -8.58 1.44
C PRO A 97 11.00 -8.68 0.36
N ARG A 98 11.35 -8.39 -0.89
CA ARG A 98 10.42 -8.41 -2.03
C ARG A 98 9.73 -9.76 -2.23
N GLU A 99 10.41 -10.85 -1.90
CA GLU A 99 9.88 -12.21 -1.90
C GLU A 99 8.70 -12.41 -0.94
N ASP A 100 8.60 -11.60 0.11
CA ASP A 100 7.50 -11.66 1.08
C ASP A 100 6.31 -10.79 0.62
N ASN A 101 6.51 -9.88 -0.34
CA ASN A 101 5.47 -9.05 -0.94
C ASN A 101 4.79 -9.71 -2.18
N ARG A 102 5.06 -10.99 -2.46
CA ARG A 102 4.59 -11.72 -3.66
C ARG A 102 3.06 -11.71 -3.86
N ILE A 103 2.28 -11.62 -2.79
CA ILE A 103 0.81 -11.66 -2.88
C ILE A 103 0.29 -10.37 -3.50
N THR A 104 0.83 -9.23 -3.09
CA THR A 104 0.48 -7.91 -3.63
C THR A 104 0.87 -7.82 -5.10
N ASP A 105 2.09 -8.26 -5.43
CA ASP A 105 2.59 -8.33 -6.82
C ASP A 105 1.68 -9.16 -7.73
N ARG A 106 1.12 -10.27 -7.22
CA ARG A 106 0.18 -11.12 -7.97
C ARG A 106 -1.15 -10.41 -8.19
N ILE A 107 -1.71 -9.75 -7.17
CA ILE A 107 -2.96 -8.99 -7.28
C ILE A 107 -2.85 -7.91 -8.36
N VAL A 108 -1.72 -7.19 -8.38
CA VAL A 108 -1.43 -6.15 -9.36
C VAL A 108 -1.34 -6.71 -10.79
N LYS A 109 -0.67 -7.86 -10.98
CA LYS A 109 -0.47 -8.49 -12.30
C LYS A 109 -1.75 -9.10 -12.91
N LEU A 110 -2.75 -9.42 -12.10
CA LEU A 110 -3.97 -10.11 -12.56
C LEU A 110 -4.99 -9.18 -13.24
N ARG A 111 -4.84 -7.86 -13.15
CA ARG A 111 -5.83 -6.90 -13.67
C ARG A 111 -5.45 -6.35 -15.05
N ARG A 112 -6.38 -6.44 -16.00
CA ARG A 112 -6.20 -6.04 -17.43
C ARG A 112 -6.83 -4.68 -17.77
N ASP A 113 -7.58 -4.07 -16.84
CA ASP A 113 -8.41 -2.89 -17.05
C ASP A 113 -7.69 -1.56 -16.74
N ARG A 114 -6.97 -1.03 -17.74
CA ARG A 114 -6.04 0.12 -17.60
C ARG A 114 -6.72 1.50 -17.53
N LYS A 115 -7.66 1.72 -16.63
CA LYS A 115 -8.25 3.05 -16.39
C LYS A 115 -7.72 3.66 -15.08
N PRO A 116 -7.22 4.92 -15.09
CA PRO A 116 -6.75 5.61 -13.88
C PRO A 116 -7.74 5.56 -12.71
N GLY A 117 -7.21 5.47 -11.49
CA GLY A 117 -8.00 5.51 -10.25
C GLY A 117 -7.82 4.30 -9.32
N LEU A 118 -8.33 4.46 -8.09
CA LEU A 118 -8.33 3.43 -7.04
C LEU A 118 -9.49 2.45 -7.26
N ARG A 119 -9.23 1.17 -7.10
CA ARG A 119 -10.23 0.09 -7.19
C ARG A 119 -10.03 -0.90 -6.07
N PHE A 120 -11.13 -1.37 -5.49
CA PHE A 120 -11.12 -2.47 -4.54
C PHE A 120 -11.10 -3.83 -5.24
N VAL A 121 -10.50 -4.80 -4.56
CA VAL A 121 -10.39 -6.19 -4.99
C VAL A 121 -11.19 -7.05 -4.02
N ASP A 122 -12.21 -7.70 -4.55
CA ASP A 122 -13.12 -8.55 -3.80
C ASP A 122 -12.49 -9.94 -3.53
N LYS A 123 -12.84 -10.57 -2.41
CA LYS A 123 -12.35 -11.92 -2.03
C LYS A 123 -12.70 -12.98 -3.08
N ASN A 124 -13.79 -12.77 -3.81
CA ASN A 124 -14.37 -13.72 -4.76
C ASN A 124 -13.54 -13.92 -6.05
N TYR A 125 -12.42 -13.21 -6.24
CA TYR A 125 -11.50 -13.45 -7.36
C TYR A 125 -10.31 -14.35 -7.02
N MET A 126 -10.26 -14.97 -5.83
CA MET A 126 -9.35 -16.09 -5.60
C MET A 126 -9.92 -17.39 -6.16
N MET A 127 -9.75 -17.60 -7.47
CA MET A 127 -9.67 -18.96 -8.00
C MET A 127 -8.26 -19.49 -7.69
N SER A 128 -8.19 -20.54 -6.89
CA SER A 128 -6.97 -21.32 -6.66
C SER A 128 -6.48 -21.96 -7.95
N PHE A 129 -5.20 -21.77 -8.30
CA PHE A 129 -4.20 -22.82 -8.59
C PHE A 129 -3.00 -22.25 -9.37
N LEU A 130 -1.87 -22.95 -9.21
CA LEU A 130 -0.59 -22.84 -9.90
C LEU A 130 -0.76 -23.02 -11.43
N ASN A 131 0.13 -22.49 -12.27
CA ASN A 131 0.96 -23.36 -13.11
C ASN A 131 2.10 -22.54 -13.72
N VAL A 132 3.26 -23.19 -13.73
CA VAL A 132 4.61 -22.85 -14.24
C VAL A 132 4.89 -21.39 -14.60
#